data_AF-A0AAD8NEB7-F1
#
_entry.id   AF-A0AAD8NEB7-F1
#
_cell.length_a   1.000
_cell.length_b   1.000
_cell.length_c   1.000
_cell.angle_alpha   90.00
_cell.angle_beta   90.00
_cell.angle_gamma   90.00
#
_symmetry.space_group_name_H-M   'P 1'
#
loop_
_entity.id
_entity.type
_entity.pdbx_description
1 polymer ?
#
loop_
_entity_poly.entity_id
_entity_poly.type
_entity_poly.pdbx_seq_one_letter_code
_entity_poly.pdbx_strand_id
1 'polypeptide(L)'
;MLFGTISDFLAYSNLSGYSVKGYDACPLCGEGIDNIRLKHCKKCVYMGHRRWLDPKSRYRKITMAFNGEVEERGPPRMRSGSEVLKEVENLNIQFGKKFVKDVPSRGWKKRSIFFELPYWKDLYVRHFIDLMHVQKNVFDSLIGTLLGVQGKTKDGHSARMDMMDMGIINELAPVEAPGKKPYLPPAAHTLSRKEKKVLLQALHSVKVPEGYSSNINNLVDLNDMKLKGLKSHDFHVIMENLLPIAIRSILPEKKVVVSTTTIVETLYEVEMYFPPSFFDIMVHLTIHLIYETRMCGPAQGCIAERYLIEETIEFWSEFIPNVDAIGLPIDRHAGRIDGEGVTGGQQVEIDSSQWHQVHLCVLHNTIDGVPFVDLHKQTLTLEHPRRGANWIEVEHNRTFVDWLKNHVANELLQNKESI
;
A
#
# COMPACT_ATOMS: atom_id res chain seq x y z
N MET A 1 -10.27 15.22 27.94
CA MET A 1 -9.82 13.82 27.97
C MET A 1 -8.90 13.61 26.77
N LEU A 2 -7.70 13.07 26.97
CA LEU A 2 -6.78 12.75 25.88
C LEU A 2 -7.13 11.36 25.34
N PHE A 3 -7.64 11.28 24.11
CA PHE A 3 -8.09 10.01 23.52
C PHE A 3 -6.95 9.12 23.02
N GLY A 4 -5.78 9.71 22.79
CA GLY A 4 -4.55 9.03 22.41
C GLY A 4 -3.57 10.02 21.77
N THR A 5 -2.45 9.52 21.27
CA THR A 5 -1.46 10.33 20.54
C THR A 5 -1.29 9.81 19.11
N ILE A 6 -1.26 10.69 18.11
CA ILE A 6 -0.88 10.34 16.74
C ILE A 6 0.52 10.90 16.50
N SER A 7 1.45 10.06 16.07
CA SER A 7 2.83 10.46 15.86
C SER A 7 3.55 9.52 14.90
N ASP A 8 4.56 10.01 14.20
CA ASP A 8 5.47 9.14 13.44
C ASP A 8 6.06 8.04 14.35
N PHE A 9 6.56 6.96 13.75
CA PHE A 9 6.94 5.78 14.52
C PHE A 9 8.17 6.02 15.43
N LEU A 10 9.02 7.01 15.15
CA LEU A 10 10.13 7.37 16.03
C LEU A 10 9.63 8.16 17.24
N ALA A 11 8.72 9.11 17.03
CA ALA A 11 8.04 9.84 18.09
C ALA A 11 7.17 8.90 18.93
N TYR A 12 6.52 7.91 18.32
CA TYR A 12 5.81 6.84 19.02
C TYR A 12 6.71 6.18 20.06
N SER A 13 7.94 5.82 19.69
CA SER A 13 8.93 5.22 20.61
C SER A 13 9.18 6.11 21.83
N ASN A 14 9.33 7.40 21.61
CA ASN A 14 9.59 8.36 22.68
C ASN A 14 8.38 8.57 23.59
N LEU A 15 7.17 8.57 23.04
CA LEU A 15 5.93 8.79 23.79
C LEU A 15 5.50 7.54 24.57
N SER A 16 5.49 6.38 23.91
CA SER A 16 5.13 5.10 24.52
C SER A 16 6.21 4.56 25.45
N GLY A 17 7.47 4.88 25.16
CA GLY A 17 8.62 4.27 25.81
C GLY A 17 8.99 2.90 25.27
N TYR A 18 8.39 2.46 24.16
CA TYR A 18 8.67 1.17 23.53
C TYR A 18 9.81 1.25 22.51
N SER A 19 10.63 0.20 22.40
CA SER A 19 11.67 0.09 21.38
C SER A 19 11.08 -0.22 20.00
N VAL A 20 11.11 0.76 19.09
CA VAL A 20 10.58 0.61 17.72
C VAL A 20 11.61 0.07 16.71
N LYS A 21 12.67 -0.57 17.21
CA LYS A 21 13.79 -1.07 16.39
C LYS A 21 14.20 -2.46 16.84
N GLY A 22 14.77 -3.22 15.91
CA GLY A 22 15.33 -4.55 16.19
C GLY A 22 14.32 -5.65 15.90
N TYR A 23 14.28 -6.67 16.74
CA TYR A 23 13.47 -7.86 16.49
C TYR A 23 12.01 -7.67 16.96
N ASP A 24 11.81 -7.01 18.10
CA ASP A 24 10.49 -6.80 18.70
C ASP A 24 9.97 -5.38 18.43
N ALA A 25 10.17 -4.86 17.22
CA ALA A 25 9.94 -3.44 16.93
C ALA A 25 8.47 -3.01 16.97
N CYS A 26 7.53 -3.95 16.84
CA CYS A 26 6.10 -3.65 16.90
C CYS A 26 5.60 -3.67 18.36
N PRO A 27 5.11 -2.55 18.91
CA PRO A 27 4.56 -2.49 20.27
C PRO A 27 3.27 -3.30 20.44
N LEU A 28 2.52 -3.52 19.36
CA LEU A 28 1.25 -4.25 19.38
C LEU A 28 1.46 -5.77 19.38
N CYS A 29 2.42 -6.26 18.60
CA CYS A 29 2.80 -7.68 18.57
C CYS A 29 3.77 -8.06 19.69
N GLY A 30 4.65 -7.15 20.10
CA GLY A 30 5.77 -7.41 21.00
C GLY A 30 6.62 -8.58 20.53
N GLU A 31 7.02 -9.44 21.48
CA GLU A 31 7.77 -10.68 21.24
C GLU A 31 7.03 -11.71 20.35
N GLY A 32 5.72 -11.54 20.17
CA GLY A 32 4.95 -12.40 19.30
C GLY A 32 5.14 -12.12 17.81
N ILE A 33 5.86 -11.06 17.42
CA ILE A 33 6.10 -10.73 16.01
C ILE A 33 7.05 -11.73 15.35
N ASP A 34 6.70 -12.23 14.18
CA ASP A 34 7.63 -13.00 13.35
C ASP A 34 8.65 -12.05 12.75
N ASN A 35 9.93 -12.30 13.02
CA ASN A 35 11.01 -11.41 12.63
C ASN A 35 12.26 -12.20 12.22
N ILE A 36 12.99 -11.67 11.25
CA ILE A 36 14.24 -12.27 10.75
C ILE A 36 15.24 -11.15 10.49
N ARG A 37 16.50 -11.32 10.90
CA ARG A 37 17.58 -10.42 10.49
C ARG A 37 18.28 -11.00 9.27
N LEU A 38 18.01 -10.41 8.11
CA LEU A 38 18.62 -10.79 6.84
C LEU A 38 20.15 -10.60 6.88
N LYS A 39 20.88 -11.59 6.37
CA LYS A 39 22.34 -11.69 6.47
C LYS A 39 23.04 -10.73 5.52
N HIS A 40 22.58 -10.65 4.28
CA HIS A 40 23.18 -9.82 3.23
C HIS A 40 22.65 -8.38 3.28
N CYS A 41 21.33 -8.21 3.41
CA CYS A 41 20.71 -6.88 3.55
C CYS A 41 20.99 -6.21 4.90
N LYS A 42 21.33 -6.99 5.95
CA LYS A 42 21.57 -6.50 7.32
C LYS A 42 20.38 -5.74 7.91
N LYS A 43 19.16 -6.12 7.52
CA LYS A 43 17.90 -5.52 7.97
C LYS A 43 17.08 -6.54 8.76
N CYS A 44 16.37 -6.06 9.77
CA CYS A 44 15.30 -6.86 10.38
C CYS A 44 14.05 -6.67 9.52
N VAL A 45 13.44 -7.79 9.15
CA VAL A 45 12.20 -7.88 8.38
C VAL A 45 11.17 -8.62 9.21
N TYR A 46 9.90 -8.36 8.93
CA TYR A 46 8.76 -8.83 9.72
C TYR A 46 7.76 -9.45 8.76
N MET A 47 7.70 -10.77 8.77
CA MET A 47 6.91 -11.58 7.84
C MET A 47 5.79 -12.29 8.61
N GLY A 48 5.20 -13.35 8.05
CA GLY A 48 4.21 -14.16 8.78
C GLY A 48 2.85 -13.48 8.87
N HIS A 49 2.50 -12.62 7.90
CA HIS A 49 1.21 -11.93 7.88
C HIS A 49 0.03 -12.90 7.71
N ARG A 50 0.28 -14.14 7.24
CA ARG A 50 -0.70 -15.25 7.18
C ARG A 50 -1.37 -15.54 8.53
N ARG A 51 -0.74 -15.19 9.65
CA ARG A 51 -1.30 -15.37 11.00
C ARG A 51 -2.59 -14.60 11.23
N TRP A 52 -2.85 -13.52 10.48
CA TRP A 52 -4.06 -12.70 10.59
C TRP A 52 -5.20 -13.17 9.68
N LEU A 53 -4.99 -14.17 8.82
CA LEU A 53 -6.04 -14.69 7.94
C LEU A 53 -7.11 -15.46 8.71
N ASP A 54 -8.28 -15.67 8.10
CA ASP A 54 -9.25 -16.63 8.63
C ASP A 54 -8.57 -18.01 8.82
N PRO A 55 -8.74 -18.71 9.96
CA PRO A 55 -8.16 -20.03 10.20
C PRO A 55 -8.51 -21.08 9.14
N LYS A 56 -9.66 -20.94 8.47
CA LYS A 56 -10.12 -21.83 7.38
C LYS A 56 -9.59 -21.41 6.01
N SER A 57 -8.87 -20.29 5.91
CA SER A 57 -8.31 -19.82 4.65
C SER A 57 -7.39 -20.86 4.02
N ARG A 58 -7.62 -21.15 2.73
CA ARG A 58 -6.77 -22.06 1.95
C ARG A 58 -5.31 -21.59 1.91
N TYR A 59 -5.07 -20.28 2.00
CA TYR A 59 -3.74 -19.68 1.93
C TYR A 59 -2.85 -20.04 3.14
N ARG A 60 -3.45 -20.36 4.30
CA ARG A 60 -2.70 -20.90 5.45
C ARG A 60 -2.06 -22.26 5.16
N LYS A 61 -2.59 -23.02 4.21
CA LYS A 61 -2.10 -24.35 3.82
C LYS A 61 -1.03 -24.31 2.72
N ILE A 62 -0.82 -23.17 2.08
CA ILE A 62 0.21 -23.02 1.06
C ILE A 62 1.57 -22.91 1.74
N THR A 63 2.48 -23.81 1.42
CA THR A 63 3.81 -23.89 2.03
C THR A 63 4.91 -23.35 1.11
N MET A 64 4.93 -23.80 -0.14
CA MET A 64 6.02 -23.54 -1.09
C MET A 64 6.21 -22.06 -1.46
N ALA A 65 5.14 -21.26 -1.42
CA ALA A 65 5.20 -19.83 -1.71
C ALA A 65 5.63 -18.97 -0.50
N PHE A 66 5.92 -19.59 0.65
CA PHE A 66 6.25 -18.91 1.90
C PHE A 66 7.48 -19.57 2.54
N ASN A 67 7.40 -19.90 3.83
CA ASN A 67 8.48 -20.49 4.63
C ASN A 67 8.51 -22.03 4.59
N GLY A 68 7.74 -22.67 3.71
CA GLY A 68 7.65 -24.13 3.66
C GLY A 68 6.73 -24.76 4.71
N GLU A 69 6.05 -23.96 5.53
CA GLU A 69 5.21 -24.46 6.64
C GLU A 69 3.73 -24.04 6.51
N VAL A 70 2.84 -24.89 7.04
CA VAL A 70 1.42 -24.59 7.19
C VAL A 70 1.26 -23.61 8.37
N GLU A 71 0.49 -22.54 8.17
CA GLU A 71 0.27 -21.52 9.21
C GLU A 71 -0.97 -21.82 10.07
N GLU A 72 -0.74 -22.52 11.17
CA GLU A 72 -1.78 -22.85 12.16
C GLU A 72 -1.92 -21.80 13.27
N ARG A 73 -0.96 -20.88 13.41
CA ARG A 73 -0.93 -19.92 14.53
C ARG A 73 -1.92 -18.78 14.29
N GLY A 74 -2.43 -18.23 15.39
CA GLY A 74 -3.19 -16.99 15.39
C GLY A 74 -2.30 -15.74 15.36
N PRO A 75 -2.89 -14.55 15.15
CA PRO A 75 -2.16 -13.31 15.28
C PRO A 75 -1.65 -13.15 16.73
N PRO A 76 -0.55 -12.42 16.97
CA PRO A 76 -0.06 -12.14 18.31
C PRO A 76 -1.15 -11.52 19.19
N ARG A 77 -1.19 -11.92 20.47
CA ARG A 77 -2.12 -11.33 21.43
C ARG A 77 -1.71 -9.90 21.75
N MET A 78 -2.62 -8.95 21.50
CA MET A 78 -2.42 -7.57 21.91
C MET A 78 -2.50 -7.42 23.42
N ARG A 79 -1.61 -6.59 23.98
CA ARG A 79 -1.58 -6.27 25.42
C ARG A 79 -2.57 -5.15 25.74
N SER A 80 -3.36 -5.37 26.77
CA SER A 80 -4.20 -4.32 27.36
C SER A 80 -3.35 -3.24 28.02
N GLY A 81 -3.91 -2.03 28.20
CA GLY A 81 -3.19 -0.95 28.86
C GLY A 81 -2.84 -1.26 30.32
N SER A 82 -3.68 -2.05 31.01
CA SER A 82 -3.40 -2.54 32.36
C SER A 82 -2.23 -3.53 32.41
N GLU A 83 -2.08 -4.39 31.40
CA GLU A 83 -0.92 -5.28 31.31
C GLU A 83 0.36 -4.50 31.00
N VAL A 84 0.30 -3.56 30.06
CA VAL A 84 1.43 -2.67 29.77
C VAL A 84 1.84 -1.90 31.01
N LEU A 85 0.88 -1.36 31.79
CA LEU A 85 1.18 -0.64 33.03
C LEU A 85 1.98 -1.52 34.00
N LYS A 86 1.57 -2.78 34.20
CA LYS A 86 2.29 -3.74 35.06
C LYS A 86 3.70 -4.04 34.55
N GLU A 87 3.87 -4.17 33.23
CA GLU A 87 5.19 -4.39 32.62
C GLU A 87 6.14 -3.21 32.83
N VAL A 88 5.61 -1.98 32.87
CA VAL A 88 6.43 -0.76 32.97
C VAL A 88 6.53 -0.17 34.37
N GLU A 89 5.72 -0.61 35.35
CA GLU A 89 5.64 0.01 36.68
C GLU A 89 6.96 -0.02 37.44
N ASN A 90 7.75 -1.08 37.24
CA ASN A 90 9.04 -1.31 37.90
C ASN A 90 10.24 -0.84 37.07
N LEU A 91 10.01 -0.22 35.90
CA LEU A 91 11.09 0.33 35.07
C LEU A 91 11.60 1.64 35.69
N ASN A 92 12.67 1.53 36.49
CA ASN A 92 13.36 2.68 37.05
C ASN A 92 14.47 3.15 36.10
N ILE A 93 14.28 4.27 35.43
CA ILE A 93 15.27 4.78 34.46
C ILE A 93 15.92 6.04 34.98
N GLN A 94 17.24 5.99 35.00
CA GLN A 94 18.07 7.16 35.17
C GLN A 94 18.37 7.75 33.79
N PHE A 95 17.93 8.99 33.56
CA PHE A 95 18.18 9.68 32.30
C PHE A 95 19.65 10.13 32.20
N GLY A 96 20.26 9.95 31.03
CA GLY A 96 21.60 10.47 30.73
C GLY A 96 22.50 9.48 30.00
N LYS A 97 23.50 10.00 29.26
CA LYS A 97 24.43 9.19 28.44
C LYS A 97 25.15 8.09 29.22
N LYS A 98 25.33 8.27 30.54
CA LYS A 98 26.02 7.32 31.42
C LYS A 98 25.23 6.02 31.68
N PHE A 99 23.91 6.06 31.60
CA PHE A 99 23.01 4.95 31.96
C PHE A 99 22.43 4.21 30.75
N VAL A 100 22.91 4.53 29.54
CA VAL A 100 22.41 3.93 28.28
C VAL A 100 22.57 2.41 28.26
N LYS A 101 23.58 1.88 28.95
CA LYS A 101 23.84 0.43 29.04
C LYS A 101 22.82 -0.32 29.89
N ASP A 102 22.17 0.37 30.83
CA ASP A 102 21.21 -0.22 31.77
C ASP A 102 19.78 -0.21 31.21
N VAL A 103 19.57 0.46 30.07
CA VAL A 103 18.27 0.52 29.40
C VAL A 103 18.08 -0.71 28.51
N PRO A 104 16.94 -1.41 28.60
CA PRO A 104 16.61 -2.51 27.70
C PRO A 104 16.81 -2.14 26.23
N SER A 105 17.41 -3.04 25.47
CA SER A 105 17.63 -2.84 24.03
C SER A 105 16.36 -3.08 23.20
N ARG A 106 15.40 -3.84 23.75
CA ARG A 106 14.13 -4.25 23.13
C ARG A 106 12.97 -4.06 24.11
N GLY A 107 11.74 -4.12 23.59
CA GLY A 107 10.54 -4.01 24.42
C GLY A 107 10.37 -2.63 25.06
N TRP A 108 9.74 -2.60 26.24
CA TRP A 108 9.55 -1.38 27.01
C TRP A 108 10.86 -0.90 27.63
N LYS A 109 11.22 0.33 27.28
CA LYS A 109 12.37 1.02 27.86
C LYS A 109 11.95 1.86 29.04
N LYS A 110 10.74 2.46 28.99
CA LYS A 110 10.22 3.35 30.03
C LYS A 110 8.72 3.30 30.24
N ARG A 111 8.31 3.69 31.44
CA ARG A 111 6.93 4.10 31.73
C ARG A 111 6.66 5.45 31.08
N SER A 112 5.63 5.48 30.25
CA SER A 112 5.11 6.73 29.67
C SER A 112 4.46 7.60 30.75
N ILE A 113 4.66 8.92 30.67
CA ILE A 113 4.01 9.90 31.54
C ILE A 113 2.48 9.86 31.42
N PHE A 114 1.94 9.41 30.29
CA PHE A 114 0.50 9.30 30.10
C PHE A 114 -0.15 8.27 31.04
N PHE A 115 0.61 7.35 31.63
CA PHE A 115 0.11 6.47 32.69
C PHE A 115 -0.10 7.18 34.04
N GLU A 116 0.16 8.49 34.15
CA GLU A 116 -0.34 9.33 35.25
C GLU A 116 -1.83 9.67 35.07
N LEU A 117 -2.36 9.61 33.84
CA LEU A 117 -3.78 9.77 33.58
C LEU A 117 -4.52 8.48 33.98
N PRO A 118 -5.46 8.52 34.95
CA PRO A 118 -6.05 7.30 35.52
C PRO A 118 -6.73 6.37 34.50
N TYR A 119 -7.30 6.96 33.44
CA TYR A 119 -8.03 6.27 32.37
C TYR A 119 -7.14 5.74 31.23
N TRP A 120 -5.83 6.09 31.19
CA TRP A 120 -4.97 5.75 30.06
C TRP A 120 -4.81 4.24 29.85
N LYS A 121 -4.76 3.49 30.95
CA LYS A 121 -4.69 2.02 30.96
C LYS A 121 -5.97 1.35 30.41
N ASP A 122 -7.07 2.09 30.39
CA ASP A 122 -8.39 1.61 29.97
C ASP A 122 -8.66 1.89 28.48
N LEU A 123 -7.79 2.67 27.81
CA LEU A 123 -7.88 2.91 26.38
C LEU A 123 -7.46 1.68 25.55
N TYR A 124 -8.28 1.31 24.57
CA TYR A 124 -7.99 0.24 23.60
C TYR A 124 -6.75 0.57 22.76
N VAL A 125 -6.67 1.80 22.26
CA VAL A 125 -5.53 2.36 21.53
C VAL A 125 -5.04 3.58 22.28
N ARG A 126 -3.75 3.58 22.64
CA ARG A 126 -3.10 4.66 23.43
C ARG A 126 -2.26 5.57 22.55
N HIS A 127 -1.53 4.94 21.63
CA HIS A 127 -0.68 5.60 20.67
C HIS A 127 -1.08 5.05 19.30
N PHE A 128 -1.58 5.94 18.45
CA PHE A 128 -2.01 5.67 17.08
C PHE A 128 -0.81 5.71 16.14
N ILE A 129 -0.85 4.86 15.13
CA ILE A 129 0.11 4.86 14.04
C ILE A 129 -0.21 6.06 13.13
N ASP A 130 0.78 6.92 12.89
CA ASP A 130 0.65 7.97 11.88
C ASP A 130 0.58 7.34 10.48
N LEU A 131 -0.64 7.31 9.94
CA LEU A 131 -0.92 6.70 8.65
C LEU A 131 -0.15 7.37 7.53
N MET A 132 -0.12 8.72 7.49
CA MET A 132 0.56 9.44 6.41
C MET A 132 2.04 9.08 6.37
N HIS A 133 2.66 8.94 7.55
CA HIS A 133 4.05 8.53 7.64
C HIS A 133 4.24 7.08 7.18
N VAL A 134 3.38 6.15 7.58
CA VAL A 134 3.44 4.75 7.13
C VAL A 134 3.24 4.64 5.63
N GLN A 135 2.19 5.26 5.09
CA GLN A 135 1.87 5.31 3.66
C GLN A 135 3.06 5.77 2.83
N LYS A 136 3.65 6.91 3.20
CA LYS A 136 4.84 7.44 2.54
C LYS A 136 5.96 6.40 2.49
N ASN A 137 6.28 5.74 3.61
CA ASN A 137 7.38 4.78 3.66
C ASN A 137 7.09 3.50 2.86
N VAL A 138 5.85 3.01 2.88
CA VAL A 138 5.42 1.86 2.08
C VAL A 138 5.46 2.22 0.59
N PHE A 139 4.93 3.37 0.19
CA PHE A 139 4.98 3.84 -1.18
C PHE A 139 6.42 4.03 -1.68
N ASP A 140 7.29 4.69 -0.91
CA ASP A 140 8.69 4.88 -1.28
C ASP A 140 9.39 3.53 -1.53
N SER A 141 9.11 2.54 -0.69
CA SER A 141 9.61 1.17 -0.82
C SER A 141 9.07 0.48 -2.07
N LEU A 142 7.78 0.65 -2.34
CA LEU A 142 7.08 0.09 -3.49
C LEU A 142 7.59 0.68 -4.80
N ILE A 143 7.46 1.99 -4.98
CA ILE A 143 7.83 2.66 -6.22
C ILE A 143 9.33 2.52 -6.49
N GLY A 144 10.17 2.54 -5.44
CA GLY A 144 11.59 2.28 -5.53
C GLY A 144 11.91 0.87 -6.05
N THR A 145 11.10 -0.12 -5.67
CA THR A 145 11.22 -1.51 -6.12
C THR A 145 10.71 -1.69 -7.55
N LEU A 146 9.49 -1.21 -7.87
CA LEU A 146 8.89 -1.30 -9.21
C LEU A 146 9.74 -0.60 -10.28
N LEU A 147 10.23 0.60 -9.99
CA LEU A 147 11.09 1.36 -10.91
C LEU A 147 12.56 0.89 -10.87
N GLY A 148 12.93 0.01 -9.95
CA GLY A 148 14.31 -0.48 -9.80
C GLY A 148 15.31 0.63 -9.50
N VAL A 149 14.91 1.61 -8.69
CA VAL A 149 15.72 2.79 -8.40
C VAL A 149 16.90 2.39 -7.51
N GLN A 150 18.12 2.64 -7.97
CA GLN A 150 19.34 2.30 -7.24
C GLN A 150 19.33 2.94 -5.85
N GLY A 151 19.59 2.14 -4.82
CA GLY A 151 19.60 2.57 -3.42
C GLY A 151 18.22 2.67 -2.75
N LYS A 152 17.13 2.63 -3.53
CA LYS A 152 15.75 2.61 -3.00
C LYS A 152 15.05 1.26 -3.20
N THR A 153 15.39 0.51 -4.26
CA THR A 153 14.81 -0.81 -4.51
C THR A 153 15.01 -1.73 -3.31
N LYS A 154 13.95 -2.45 -2.93
CA LYS A 154 14.03 -3.54 -1.96
C LYS A 154 14.49 -4.84 -2.61
N ASP A 155 14.38 -4.95 -3.93
CA ASP A 155 14.86 -6.08 -4.70
C ASP A 155 16.19 -5.77 -5.38
N GLY A 156 17.28 -6.11 -4.71
CA GLY A 156 18.64 -5.95 -5.22
C GLY A 156 19.47 -7.19 -4.97
N HIS A 157 20.73 -7.19 -5.42
CA HIS A 157 21.61 -8.36 -5.29
C HIS A 157 21.67 -8.93 -3.85
N SER A 158 21.76 -8.08 -2.82
CA SER A 158 21.74 -8.55 -1.42
C SER A 158 20.42 -9.23 -1.04
N ALA A 159 19.27 -8.72 -1.50
CA ALA A 159 17.97 -9.33 -1.23
C ALA A 159 17.84 -10.70 -1.92
N ARG A 160 18.40 -10.81 -3.13
CA ARG A 160 18.43 -12.05 -3.91
C ARG A 160 19.31 -13.12 -3.27
N MET A 161 20.45 -12.72 -2.70
CA MET A 161 21.29 -13.61 -1.90
C MET A 161 20.61 -14.04 -0.60
N ASP A 162 19.89 -13.13 0.08
CA ASP A 162 19.11 -13.49 1.28
C ASP A 162 18.00 -14.50 0.95
N MET A 163 17.33 -14.37 -0.20
CA MET A 163 16.32 -15.35 -0.63
C MET A 163 16.91 -16.74 -0.84
N MET A 164 18.09 -16.84 -1.46
CA MET A 164 18.81 -18.11 -1.61
C MET A 164 19.19 -18.72 -0.25
N ASP A 165 19.72 -17.92 0.66
CA ASP A 165 20.10 -18.37 2.01
C ASP A 165 18.86 -18.84 2.82
N MET A 166 17.69 -18.28 2.54
CA MET A 166 16.41 -18.68 3.13
C MET A 166 15.77 -19.88 2.40
N GLY A 167 16.31 -20.31 1.26
CA GLY A 167 15.75 -21.39 0.46
C GLY A 167 14.42 -21.05 -0.22
N ILE A 168 14.11 -19.77 -0.41
CA ILE A 168 12.88 -19.28 -1.04
C ILE A 168 13.18 -18.68 -2.42
N ILE A 169 12.28 -18.87 -3.38
CA ILE A 169 12.32 -18.24 -4.72
C ILE A 169 13.69 -18.43 -5.42
N ASN A 170 14.17 -19.67 -5.48
CA ASN A 170 15.49 -20.03 -6.01
C ASN A 170 15.67 -19.67 -7.49
N GLU A 171 14.57 -19.63 -8.26
CA GLU A 171 14.52 -19.21 -9.66
C GLU A 171 14.99 -17.76 -9.88
N LEU A 172 14.98 -16.95 -8.83
CA LEU A 172 15.42 -15.55 -8.85
C LEU A 172 16.88 -15.36 -8.44
N ALA A 173 17.65 -16.43 -8.23
CA ALA A 173 19.06 -16.38 -7.85
C ALA A 173 19.90 -15.49 -8.80
N PRO A 174 20.86 -14.70 -8.29
CA PRO A 174 21.78 -13.95 -9.12
C PRO A 174 22.61 -14.89 -10.01
N VAL A 175 22.67 -14.58 -11.31
CA VAL A 175 23.50 -15.30 -12.27
C VAL A 175 24.84 -14.59 -12.39
N GLU A 176 25.90 -15.24 -11.93
CA GLU A 176 27.26 -14.72 -12.02
C GLU A 176 27.90 -15.10 -13.36
N ALA A 177 28.63 -14.15 -13.96
CA ALA A 177 29.42 -14.38 -15.17
C ALA A 177 30.80 -13.74 -15.00
N PRO A 178 31.90 -14.41 -15.43
CA PRO A 178 33.25 -13.89 -15.27
C PRO A 178 33.41 -12.48 -15.85
N GLY A 179 33.87 -11.54 -15.02
CA GLY A 179 34.14 -10.15 -15.42
C GLY A 179 32.90 -9.27 -15.67
N LYS A 180 31.69 -9.76 -15.40
CA LYS A 180 30.44 -8.99 -15.55
C LYS A 180 29.76 -8.76 -14.20
N LYS A 181 28.94 -7.70 -14.14
CA LYS A 181 28.04 -7.52 -12.99
C LYS A 181 27.04 -8.68 -12.94
N PRO A 182 26.65 -9.14 -11.72
CA PRO A 182 25.69 -10.22 -11.59
C PRO A 182 24.37 -9.84 -12.27
N TYR A 183 23.85 -10.73 -13.09
CA TYR A 183 22.54 -10.59 -13.70
C TYR A 183 21.48 -11.02 -12.70
N LEU A 184 20.45 -10.21 -12.51
CA LEU A 184 19.31 -10.53 -11.65
C LEU A 184 18.14 -10.90 -12.56
N PRO A 185 17.64 -12.16 -12.51
CA PRO A 185 16.46 -12.56 -13.27
C PRO A 185 15.25 -11.66 -12.94
N PRO A 186 14.41 -11.30 -13.92
CA PRO A 186 13.22 -10.49 -13.66
C PRO A 186 12.28 -11.21 -12.71
N ALA A 187 11.81 -10.51 -11.68
CA ALA A 187 10.74 -10.99 -10.80
C ALA A 187 9.37 -10.62 -11.37
N ALA A 188 8.30 -11.21 -10.85
CA ALA A 188 6.91 -10.90 -11.24
C ALA A 188 6.58 -9.39 -11.15
N HIS A 189 7.18 -8.69 -10.18
CA HIS A 189 7.00 -7.26 -9.95
C HIS A 189 8.00 -6.37 -10.73
N THR A 190 8.89 -6.95 -11.53
CA THR A 190 9.89 -6.19 -12.30
C THR A 190 9.25 -5.59 -13.55
N LEU A 191 9.15 -4.26 -13.59
CA LEU A 191 8.69 -3.56 -14.78
C LEU A 191 9.79 -3.49 -15.86
N SER A 192 9.43 -3.77 -17.11
CA SER A 192 10.27 -3.49 -18.27
C SER A 192 10.50 -1.98 -18.42
N ARG A 193 11.54 -1.57 -19.17
CA ARG A 193 11.79 -0.14 -19.44
C ARG A 193 10.59 0.53 -20.13
N LYS A 194 9.86 -0.21 -20.98
CA LYS A 194 8.64 0.27 -21.65
C LYS A 194 7.52 0.51 -20.63
N GLU A 195 7.24 -0.47 -19.77
CA GLU A 195 6.21 -0.35 -18.73
C GLU A 195 6.53 0.79 -17.76
N LYS A 196 7.78 0.90 -17.28
CA LYS A 196 8.19 2.03 -16.44
C LYS A 196 7.93 3.39 -17.12
N LYS A 197 8.17 3.47 -18.44
CA LYS A 197 8.00 4.73 -19.19
C LYS A 197 6.52 5.07 -19.30
N VAL A 198 5.70 4.10 -19.65
CA VAL A 198 4.24 4.27 -19.75
C VAL A 198 3.66 4.68 -18.40
N LEU A 199 4.05 4.02 -17.31
CA LEU A 199 3.64 4.36 -15.94
C LEU A 199 4.01 5.80 -15.57
N LEU A 200 5.26 6.20 -15.80
CA LEU A 200 5.72 7.55 -15.49
C LEU A 200 5.11 8.60 -16.42
N GLN A 201 4.84 8.27 -17.69
CA GLN A 201 4.14 9.14 -18.62
C GLN A 201 2.69 9.36 -18.20
N ALA A 202 2.01 8.31 -17.73
CA ALA A 202 0.68 8.43 -17.16
C ALA A 202 0.69 9.42 -16.00
N LEU A 203 1.57 9.24 -15.00
CA LEU A 203 1.72 10.18 -13.88
C LEU A 203 2.08 11.60 -14.32
N HIS A 204 2.98 11.75 -15.30
CA HIS A 204 3.40 13.04 -15.84
C HIS A 204 2.25 13.78 -16.55
N SER A 205 1.32 13.04 -17.14
CA SER A 205 0.16 13.60 -17.86
C SER A 205 -0.99 14.03 -16.94
N VAL A 206 -0.97 13.62 -15.68
CA VAL A 206 -2.03 13.93 -14.72
C VAL A 206 -2.13 15.44 -14.51
N LYS A 207 -3.36 15.95 -14.61
CA LYS A 207 -3.75 17.29 -14.16
C LYS A 207 -4.76 17.16 -13.05
N VAL A 208 -4.54 17.89 -11.97
CA VAL A 208 -5.42 17.92 -10.80
C VAL A 208 -5.87 19.36 -10.53
N PRO A 209 -7.01 19.56 -9.83
CA PRO A 209 -7.44 20.89 -9.39
C PRO A 209 -6.37 21.59 -8.55
N GLU A 210 -6.42 22.93 -8.56
CA GLU A 210 -5.54 23.73 -7.70
C GLU A 210 -5.79 23.38 -6.21
N GLY A 211 -4.69 23.22 -5.46
CA GLY A 211 -4.75 22.83 -4.05
C GLY A 211 -4.91 21.33 -3.78
N TYR A 212 -5.15 20.49 -4.80
CA TYR A 212 -5.32 19.05 -4.62
C TYR A 212 -4.01 18.31 -4.32
N SER A 213 -2.94 18.57 -5.09
CA SER A 213 -1.58 18.10 -4.81
C SER A 213 -0.55 19.01 -5.47
N SER A 214 0.75 18.76 -5.24
CA SER A 214 1.79 19.38 -6.06
C SER A 214 1.62 18.97 -7.53
N ASN A 215 2.09 19.80 -8.47
CA ASN A 215 2.04 19.45 -9.88
C ASN A 215 2.91 18.20 -10.16
N ILE A 216 2.27 17.04 -10.31
CA ILE A 216 2.90 15.72 -10.45
C ILE A 216 3.86 15.68 -11.64
N ASN A 217 3.56 16.40 -12.72
CA ASN A 217 4.44 16.53 -13.88
C ASN A 217 5.87 16.93 -13.46
N ASN A 218 5.99 17.93 -12.59
CA ASN A 218 7.30 18.41 -12.11
C ASN A 218 8.04 17.41 -11.21
N LEU A 219 7.33 16.39 -10.70
CA LEU A 219 7.84 15.37 -9.79
C LEU A 219 8.27 14.11 -10.54
N VAL A 220 7.94 13.99 -11.83
CA VAL A 220 8.34 12.86 -12.68
C VAL A 220 9.64 13.17 -13.41
N ASP A 221 10.61 12.28 -13.33
CA ASP A 221 11.83 12.33 -14.13
C ASP A 221 11.82 11.18 -15.16
N LEU A 222 11.46 11.51 -16.40
CA LEU A 222 11.40 10.55 -17.51
C LEU A 222 12.78 10.14 -18.03
N ASN A 223 13.84 10.91 -17.75
CA ASN A 223 15.19 10.58 -18.18
C ASN A 223 15.78 9.52 -17.25
N ASP A 224 15.68 9.77 -15.94
CA ASP A 224 16.18 8.88 -14.90
C ASP A 224 15.17 7.79 -14.47
N MET A 225 13.96 7.82 -15.03
CA MET A 225 12.87 6.86 -14.77
C MET A 225 12.52 6.75 -13.28
N LYS A 226 12.36 7.90 -12.61
CA LYS A 226 12.12 7.98 -11.16
C LYS A 226 11.19 9.15 -10.79
N LEU A 227 10.65 9.11 -9.57
CA LEU A 227 9.97 10.25 -8.95
C LEU A 227 10.94 11.04 -8.07
N LYS A 228 10.81 12.37 -8.04
CA LYS A 228 11.66 13.29 -7.27
C LYS A 228 10.83 14.36 -6.56
N GLY A 229 11.32 14.82 -5.41
CA GLY A 229 10.76 15.99 -4.72
C GLY A 229 9.36 15.82 -4.11
N LEU A 230 8.86 14.58 -3.98
CA LEU A 230 7.56 14.30 -3.39
C LEU A 230 7.49 14.73 -1.92
N LYS A 231 6.44 15.46 -1.56
CA LYS A 231 6.04 15.73 -0.17
C LYS A 231 5.13 14.61 0.33
N SER A 232 4.96 14.52 1.65
CA SER A 232 4.09 13.50 2.27
C SER A 232 2.67 13.47 1.70
N HIS A 233 2.11 14.63 1.36
CA HIS A 233 0.78 14.72 0.72
C HIS A 233 0.79 14.18 -0.73
N ASP A 234 1.84 14.44 -1.50
CA ASP A 234 1.94 13.93 -2.88
C ASP A 234 2.04 12.40 -2.89
N PHE A 235 2.73 11.81 -1.91
CA PHE A 235 2.77 10.37 -1.71
C PHE A 235 1.38 9.77 -1.52
N HIS A 236 0.57 10.40 -0.67
CA HIS A 236 -0.79 9.99 -0.40
C HIS A 236 -1.65 10.07 -1.66
N VAL A 237 -1.66 11.22 -2.34
CA VAL A 237 -2.44 11.41 -3.58
C VAL A 237 -2.02 10.44 -4.68
N ILE A 238 -0.72 10.20 -4.86
CA ILE A 238 -0.26 9.26 -5.88
C ILE A 238 -0.61 7.82 -5.48
N MET A 239 -0.36 7.40 -4.25
CA MET A 239 -0.61 6.02 -3.81
C MET A 239 -2.08 5.64 -3.91
N GLU A 240 -2.96 6.54 -3.49
CA GLU A 240 -4.40 6.36 -3.47
C GLU A 240 -4.96 6.52 -4.89
N ASN A 241 -4.88 7.73 -5.45
CA ASN A 241 -5.70 8.07 -6.61
C ASN A 241 -5.01 7.81 -7.96
N LEU A 242 -3.69 8.01 -8.06
CA LEU A 242 -3.03 8.11 -9.37
C LEU A 242 -2.25 6.87 -9.79
N LEU A 243 -1.65 6.17 -8.83
CA LEU A 243 -0.82 4.99 -9.08
C LEU A 243 -1.66 3.84 -9.66
N PRO A 244 -2.86 3.51 -9.15
CA PRO A 244 -3.71 2.48 -9.76
C PRO A 244 -4.02 2.78 -11.23
N ILE A 245 -4.39 4.04 -11.52
CA ILE A 245 -4.67 4.50 -12.89
C ILE A 245 -3.43 4.38 -13.78
N ALA A 246 -2.28 4.88 -13.31
CA ALA A 246 -1.02 4.81 -14.03
C ALA A 246 -0.58 3.37 -14.32
N ILE A 247 -1.03 2.41 -13.51
CA ILE A 247 -0.69 1.02 -13.62
C ILE A 247 -1.61 0.24 -14.53
N ARG A 248 -2.91 0.54 -14.53
CA ARG A 248 -3.84 -0.01 -15.52
C ARG A 248 -3.35 0.23 -16.94
N SER A 249 -2.60 1.31 -17.17
CA SER A 249 -1.96 1.59 -18.47
C SER A 249 -0.85 0.59 -18.89
N ILE A 250 -0.34 -0.24 -17.97
CA ILE A 250 0.70 -1.25 -18.25
C ILE A 250 0.21 -2.70 -18.13
N LEU A 251 -1.03 -2.92 -17.67
CA LEU A 251 -1.61 -4.25 -17.52
C LEU A 251 -2.29 -4.74 -18.82
N PRO A 252 -2.28 -6.06 -19.10
CA PRO A 252 -2.97 -6.61 -20.27
C PRO A 252 -4.49 -6.53 -20.12
N GLU A 253 -5.23 -6.30 -21.21
CA GLU A 253 -6.70 -6.02 -21.27
C GLU A 253 -7.65 -7.14 -20.73
N LYS A 254 -7.17 -8.17 -20.04
CA LYS A 254 -8.04 -9.26 -19.53
C LYS A 254 -8.59 -8.95 -18.14
N LYS A 255 -9.92 -8.77 -18.10
CA LYS A 255 -10.85 -8.83 -16.96
C LYS A 255 -10.20 -8.81 -15.58
N VAL A 256 -9.96 -7.60 -15.10
CA VAL A 256 -9.80 -7.31 -13.67
C VAL A 256 -11.09 -7.72 -12.98
N VAL A 257 -11.03 -8.77 -12.15
CA VAL A 257 -12.11 -9.10 -11.22
C VAL A 257 -11.79 -8.34 -9.95
N VAL A 258 -12.60 -7.31 -9.66
CA VAL A 258 -12.53 -6.56 -8.39
C VAL A 258 -12.86 -7.54 -7.26
N SER A 259 -11.83 -8.05 -6.58
CA SER A 259 -11.99 -8.87 -5.39
C SER A 259 -11.87 -7.98 -4.16
N THR A 260 -12.92 -7.93 -3.34
CA THR A 260 -12.93 -7.25 -2.04
C THR A 260 -12.00 -8.00 -1.08
N THR A 261 -10.70 -7.80 -1.22
CA THR A 261 -9.68 -8.37 -0.33
C THR A 261 -9.33 -7.37 0.76
N THR A 262 -8.98 -7.86 1.95
CA THR A 262 -8.60 -7.08 3.13
C THR A 262 -7.09 -6.76 3.13
N ILE A 263 -6.58 -5.78 3.91
CA ILE A 263 -5.10 -5.54 3.99
C ILE A 263 -4.35 -6.83 4.27
N VAL A 264 -4.92 -7.63 5.17
CA VAL A 264 -4.38 -8.91 5.57
C VAL A 264 -4.21 -9.83 4.37
N GLU A 265 -5.17 -9.81 3.45
CA GLU A 265 -5.13 -10.65 2.26
C GLU A 265 -4.03 -10.20 1.30
N THR A 266 -3.92 -8.91 1.07
CA THR A 266 -2.87 -8.36 0.21
C THR A 266 -1.47 -8.50 0.79
N LEU A 267 -1.26 -8.26 2.08
CA LEU A 267 0.09 -8.37 2.65
C LEU A 267 0.68 -9.77 2.44
N TYR A 268 -0.14 -10.83 2.52
CA TYR A 268 0.36 -12.17 2.23
C TYR A 268 0.56 -12.40 0.72
N GLU A 269 -0.29 -11.86 -0.16
CA GLU A 269 -0.10 -12.00 -1.61
C GLU A 269 1.22 -11.35 -2.01
N VAL A 270 1.50 -10.16 -1.50
CA VAL A 270 2.78 -9.48 -1.67
C VAL A 270 3.91 -10.32 -1.10
N GLU A 271 3.74 -10.97 0.06
CA GLU A 271 4.73 -11.87 0.69
C GLU A 271 5.10 -13.07 -0.18
N MET A 272 4.23 -13.50 -1.11
CA MET A 272 4.54 -14.56 -2.07
C MET A 272 5.46 -14.10 -3.22
N TYR A 273 5.42 -12.82 -3.59
CA TYR A 273 6.07 -12.31 -4.81
C TYR A 273 7.18 -11.29 -4.58
N PHE A 274 7.23 -10.66 -3.40
CA PHE A 274 8.21 -9.65 -3.05
C PHE A 274 9.32 -10.24 -2.18
N PRO A 275 10.56 -9.74 -2.29
CA PRO A 275 11.64 -10.24 -1.46
C PRO A 275 11.39 -9.90 0.02
N PRO A 276 11.90 -10.72 0.97
CA PRO A 276 11.79 -10.46 2.40
C PRO A 276 12.21 -9.05 2.83
N SER A 277 13.21 -8.48 2.15
CA SER A 277 13.72 -7.11 2.35
C SER A 277 12.67 -6.01 2.19
N PHE A 278 11.55 -6.29 1.52
CA PHE A 278 10.41 -5.38 1.39
C PHE A 278 9.64 -5.21 2.71
N PHE A 279 9.53 -6.28 3.50
CA PHE A 279 8.71 -6.35 4.71
C PHE A 279 9.42 -5.75 5.93
N ASP A 280 9.75 -4.46 5.86
CA ASP A 280 10.23 -3.73 7.02
C ASP A 280 9.10 -3.38 8.00
N ILE A 281 9.44 -2.72 9.10
CA ILE A 281 8.47 -2.45 10.17
C ILE A 281 7.32 -1.56 9.68
N MET A 282 7.55 -0.67 8.70
CA MET A 282 6.50 0.20 8.19
C MET A 282 5.46 -0.61 7.40
N VAL A 283 5.90 -1.60 6.63
CA VAL A 283 5.00 -2.54 5.95
C VAL A 283 4.21 -3.34 6.99
N HIS A 284 4.87 -3.87 8.02
CA HIS A 284 4.18 -4.62 9.07
C HIS A 284 3.12 -3.79 9.80
N LEU A 285 3.39 -2.52 10.10
CA LEU A 285 2.43 -1.65 10.80
C LEU A 285 1.10 -1.49 10.05
N THR A 286 1.07 -1.68 8.74
CA THR A 286 -0.17 -1.58 7.95
C THR A 286 -1.24 -2.55 8.43
N ILE A 287 -0.86 -3.72 8.95
CA ILE A 287 -1.82 -4.72 9.46
C ILE A 287 -2.59 -4.24 10.70
N HIS A 288 -2.00 -3.32 11.46
CA HIS A 288 -2.58 -2.80 12.70
C HIS A 288 -3.49 -1.60 12.46
N LEU A 289 -3.43 -0.97 11.29
CA LEU A 289 -4.32 0.13 10.92
C LEU A 289 -5.79 -0.31 10.94
N ILE A 290 -6.09 -1.53 10.50
CA ILE A 290 -7.45 -2.10 10.58
C ILE A 290 -7.94 -2.17 12.03
N TYR A 291 -7.06 -2.59 12.95
CA TYR A 291 -7.40 -2.68 14.35
C TYR A 291 -7.70 -1.30 14.95
N GLU A 292 -6.87 -0.30 14.65
CA GLU A 292 -7.10 1.08 15.10
C GLU A 292 -8.43 1.64 14.59
N THR A 293 -8.73 1.45 13.30
CA THR A 293 -10.02 1.87 12.71
C THR A 293 -11.22 1.19 13.37
N ARG A 294 -11.15 -0.13 13.58
CA ARG A 294 -12.24 -0.91 14.21
C ARG A 294 -12.51 -0.50 15.66
N MET A 295 -11.47 -0.14 16.42
CA MET A 295 -11.61 0.17 17.84
C MET A 295 -12.00 1.62 18.12
N CYS A 296 -11.61 2.56 17.25
CA CYS A 296 -11.77 4.00 17.50
C CYS A 296 -12.80 4.67 16.59
N GLY A 297 -13.31 3.97 15.57
CA GLY A 297 -14.37 4.44 14.69
C GLY A 297 -13.98 5.57 13.72
N PRO A 298 -14.92 6.00 12.86
CA PRO A 298 -14.67 6.93 11.76
C PRO A 298 -14.00 8.23 12.21
N ALA A 299 -14.49 8.89 13.25
CA ALA A 299 -14.04 10.25 13.61
C ALA A 299 -12.53 10.37 13.94
N GLN A 300 -11.84 9.28 14.28
CA GLN A 300 -10.39 9.20 14.51
C GLN A 300 -9.69 8.30 13.48
N GLY A 301 -10.45 7.41 12.84
CA GLY A 301 -10.07 6.60 11.70
C GLY A 301 -10.26 7.29 10.34
N CYS A 302 -10.75 8.53 10.22
CA CYS A 302 -11.04 9.20 8.94
C CYS A 302 -9.81 9.38 8.04
N ILE A 303 -8.59 9.26 8.59
CA ILE A 303 -7.36 9.21 7.79
C ILE A 303 -7.14 7.77 7.26
N ALA A 304 -7.51 6.74 8.04
CA ALA A 304 -7.33 5.31 7.77
C ALA A 304 -8.57 4.58 7.20
N GLU A 305 -9.72 5.25 7.11
CA GLU A 305 -10.97 4.63 6.68
C GLU A 305 -11.07 4.65 5.16
N ARG A 306 -10.97 3.44 4.61
CA ARG A 306 -11.43 2.99 3.29
C ARG A 306 -10.46 3.10 2.11
N TYR A 307 -9.78 4.22 1.90
CA TYR A 307 -9.16 4.46 0.60
C TYR A 307 -7.84 3.75 0.33
N LEU A 308 -6.87 3.87 1.25
CA LEU A 308 -5.53 3.34 1.02
C LEU A 308 -5.54 1.84 0.72
N ILE A 309 -6.46 1.14 1.37
CA ILE A 309 -6.51 -0.31 1.41
C ILE A 309 -7.21 -0.80 0.17
N GLU A 310 -8.45 -0.40 -0.09
CA GLU A 310 -9.22 -0.89 -1.25
C GLU A 310 -8.50 -0.64 -2.60
N GLU A 311 -7.90 0.54 -2.79
CA GLU A 311 -7.25 0.90 -4.07
C GLU A 311 -5.82 0.35 -4.21
N THR A 312 -5.04 0.31 -3.11
CA THR A 312 -3.74 -0.38 -3.11
C THR A 312 -3.96 -1.89 -3.29
N ILE A 313 -5.01 -2.47 -2.70
CA ILE A 313 -5.37 -3.88 -2.84
C ILE A 313 -5.81 -4.25 -4.25
N GLU A 314 -6.66 -3.43 -4.88
CA GLU A 314 -7.00 -3.56 -6.30
C GLU A 314 -5.72 -3.59 -7.14
N PHE A 315 -4.79 -2.68 -6.85
CA PHE A 315 -3.45 -2.63 -7.45
C PHE A 315 -2.65 -3.95 -7.30
N TRP A 316 -2.53 -4.55 -6.11
CA TRP A 316 -1.69 -5.76 -5.93
C TRP A 316 -2.28 -7.00 -6.61
N SER A 317 -3.61 -7.14 -6.59
CA SER A 317 -4.31 -8.27 -7.21
C SER A 317 -4.24 -8.24 -8.74
N GLU A 318 -4.19 -7.04 -9.34
CA GLU A 318 -4.12 -6.83 -10.79
C GLU A 318 -2.76 -7.24 -11.41
N PHE A 319 -1.65 -7.21 -10.65
CA PHE A 319 -0.32 -7.68 -11.11
C PHE A 319 -0.12 -9.18 -11.02
N ILE A 320 -1.03 -9.92 -10.39
CA ILE A 320 -0.94 -11.36 -10.19
C ILE A 320 -1.87 -12.02 -11.22
N PRO A 321 -1.40 -12.35 -12.44
CA PRO A 321 -2.28 -12.91 -13.46
C PRO A 321 -2.85 -14.26 -13.00
N ASN A 322 -4.17 -14.44 -13.15
CA ASN A 322 -4.90 -15.72 -13.06
C ASN A 322 -4.35 -16.71 -12.03
N VAL A 323 -4.78 -16.57 -10.78
CA VAL A 323 -4.55 -17.57 -9.72
C VAL A 323 -5.44 -18.80 -9.96
N ASP A 324 -5.10 -19.61 -10.97
CA ASP A 324 -5.34 -21.04 -10.88
C ASP A 324 -4.24 -21.60 -9.99
N ALA A 325 -4.48 -21.56 -8.68
CA ALA A 325 -3.56 -22.13 -7.71
C ALA A 325 -3.52 -23.65 -7.87
N ILE A 326 -2.46 -24.17 -8.51
CA ILE A 326 -1.68 -25.30 -7.99
C ILE A 326 -0.19 -25.12 -8.34
N GLY A 327 0.63 -24.78 -7.34
CA GLY A 327 2.07 -25.10 -7.30
C GLY A 327 3.05 -24.17 -8.02
N LEU A 328 3.17 -22.93 -7.54
CA LEU A 328 4.13 -21.87 -7.95
C LEU A 328 3.68 -20.99 -9.13
N PRO A 329 4.13 -19.72 -9.22
CA PRO A 329 3.83 -18.87 -10.36
C PRO A 329 4.52 -19.43 -11.60
N ILE A 330 3.74 -19.70 -12.64
CA ILE A 330 4.27 -19.78 -14.00
C ILE A 330 4.80 -18.39 -14.34
N ASP A 331 6.10 -18.30 -14.61
CA ASP A 331 6.74 -17.10 -15.13
C ASP A 331 5.92 -16.52 -16.30
N ARG A 332 5.58 -15.22 -16.27
CA ARG A 332 4.88 -14.56 -17.41
C ARG A 332 5.74 -14.58 -18.70
N HIS A 333 7.03 -14.90 -18.58
CA HIS A 333 8.01 -15.10 -19.65
C HIS A 333 8.22 -16.57 -20.04
N ALA A 334 7.50 -17.52 -19.44
CA ALA A 334 7.57 -18.93 -19.85
C ALA A 334 7.24 -19.08 -21.35
N GLY A 335 8.26 -19.38 -22.15
CA GLY A 335 8.16 -19.54 -23.60
C GLY A 335 8.51 -18.29 -24.45
N ARG A 336 8.95 -17.18 -23.84
CA ARG A 336 9.50 -16.01 -24.57
C ARG A 336 10.98 -15.83 -24.24
N ILE A 337 11.82 -16.61 -24.90
CA ILE A 337 13.29 -16.43 -24.89
C ILE A 337 13.76 -15.30 -25.83
N ASP A 338 12.85 -14.65 -26.56
CA ASP A 338 13.18 -13.51 -27.41
C ASP A 338 12.81 -12.18 -26.76
N GLY A 339 13.85 -11.39 -26.48
CA GLY A 339 13.77 -9.99 -26.10
C GLY A 339 15.16 -9.37 -26.15
N GLU A 340 15.46 -8.63 -27.22
CA GLU A 340 16.64 -7.75 -27.28
C GLU A 340 16.32 -6.35 -26.74
N GLY A 341 17.37 -5.68 -26.26
CA GLY A 341 17.35 -4.39 -25.57
C GLY A 341 16.84 -3.19 -26.40
N VAL A 342 17.13 -2.00 -25.88
CA VAL A 342 16.40 -0.75 -26.20
C VAL A 342 16.88 -0.08 -27.49
N THR A 343 15.99 0.19 -28.45
CA THR A 343 15.90 1.46 -29.22
C THR A 343 14.62 1.61 -30.07
N GLY A 344 14.04 2.82 -30.07
CA GLY A 344 13.51 3.55 -31.26
C GLY A 344 12.05 3.42 -31.72
N GLY A 345 11.24 4.47 -31.49
CA GLY A 345 10.00 4.81 -32.25
C GLY A 345 8.67 4.28 -31.66
N GLN A 346 7.48 4.90 -31.80
CA GLN A 346 6.99 6.12 -32.45
C GLN A 346 5.76 6.61 -31.64
N GLN A 347 5.48 7.91 -31.63
CA GLN A 347 4.39 8.55 -30.86
C GLN A 347 3.02 8.30 -31.51
N VAL A 348 1.98 8.05 -30.72
CA VAL A 348 0.58 7.99 -31.17
C VAL A 348 -0.24 8.99 -30.35
N GLU A 349 -1.01 9.82 -31.04
CA GLU A 349 -1.99 10.75 -30.44
C GLU A 349 -3.32 10.05 -30.19
N ILE A 350 -3.91 10.31 -29.03
CA ILE A 350 -5.19 9.78 -28.56
C ILE A 350 -6.32 10.69 -29.07
N ASP A 351 -7.39 10.12 -29.60
CA ASP A 351 -8.51 10.88 -30.15
C ASP A 351 -9.52 11.37 -29.08
N SER A 352 -10.41 12.28 -29.47
CA SER A 352 -11.40 12.91 -28.58
C SER A 352 -12.42 11.93 -27.97
N SER A 353 -12.70 10.81 -28.63
CA SER A 353 -13.62 9.78 -28.14
C SER A 353 -12.99 8.97 -27.01
N GLN A 354 -11.69 8.67 -27.12
CA GLN A 354 -10.91 8.01 -26.07
C GLN A 354 -10.75 8.93 -24.85
N TRP A 355 -10.56 10.24 -25.07
CA TRP A 355 -10.57 11.25 -24.00
C TRP A 355 -11.89 11.30 -23.21
N HIS A 356 -13.04 11.19 -23.89
CA HIS A 356 -14.35 11.16 -23.24
C HIS A 356 -14.55 9.93 -22.35
N GLN A 357 -14.07 8.77 -22.80
CA GLN A 357 -14.15 7.53 -22.02
C GLN A 357 -13.32 7.61 -20.73
N VAL A 358 -12.15 8.26 -20.77
CA VAL A 358 -11.31 8.47 -19.59
C VAL A 358 -12.01 9.37 -18.57
N HIS A 359 -12.61 10.49 -19.00
CA HIS A 359 -13.34 11.39 -18.09
C HIS A 359 -14.56 10.71 -17.44
N LEU A 360 -15.32 9.94 -18.23
CA LEU A 360 -16.47 9.20 -17.71
C LEU A 360 -16.04 8.16 -16.66
N CYS A 361 -14.94 7.45 -16.93
CA CYS A 361 -14.36 6.49 -16.00
C CYS A 361 -13.96 7.18 -14.68
N VAL A 362 -13.34 8.35 -14.73
CA VAL A 362 -12.97 9.10 -13.52
C VAL A 362 -14.22 9.47 -12.72
N LEU A 363 -15.24 10.04 -13.35
CA LEU A 363 -16.45 10.53 -12.65
C LEU A 363 -17.31 9.40 -12.04
N HIS A 364 -17.24 8.19 -12.59
CA HIS A 364 -17.96 7.04 -12.04
C HIS A 364 -17.26 6.40 -10.83
N ASN A 365 -15.98 6.68 -10.64
CA ASN A 365 -15.16 6.07 -9.60
C ASN A 365 -14.73 7.07 -8.51
N THR A 366 -15.21 8.32 -8.56
CA THR A 366 -15.00 9.30 -7.49
C THR A 366 -16.17 9.27 -6.50
N ILE A 367 -15.91 9.30 -5.19
CA ILE A 367 -16.96 9.29 -4.14
C ILE A 367 -17.93 10.45 -4.30
N ASP A 368 -17.43 11.63 -4.65
CA ASP A 368 -18.27 12.81 -4.88
C ASP A 368 -19.16 12.66 -6.13
N GLY A 369 -18.81 11.76 -7.06
CA GLY A 369 -19.56 11.50 -8.29
C GLY A 369 -20.71 10.51 -8.12
N VAL A 370 -20.60 9.56 -7.17
CA VAL A 370 -21.59 8.48 -6.97
C VAL A 370 -23.02 8.99 -6.76
N PRO A 371 -23.29 10.00 -5.91
CA PRO A 371 -24.65 10.52 -5.74
C PRO A 371 -25.23 11.06 -7.05
N PHE A 372 -24.40 11.67 -7.89
CA PHE A 372 -24.83 12.22 -9.18
C PHE A 372 -25.02 11.15 -10.25
N VAL A 373 -24.23 10.07 -10.21
CA VAL A 373 -24.43 8.90 -11.07
C VAL A 373 -25.81 8.30 -10.81
N ASP A 374 -26.13 8.07 -9.53
CA ASP A 374 -27.42 7.51 -9.12
C ASP A 374 -28.56 8.46 -9.46
N LEU A 375 -28.40 9.76 -9.18
CA LEU A 375 -29.39 10.79 -9.49
C LEU A 375 -29.66 10.88 -11.00
N HIS A 376 -28.62 10.84 -11.84
CA HIS A 376 -28.78 10.89 -13.28
C HIS A 376 -29.47 9.63 -13.83
N LYS A 377 -29.09 8.44 -13.36
CA LYS A 377 -29.75 7.18 -13.75
C LYS A 377 -31.22 7.14 -13.32
N GLN A 378 -31.53 7.66 -12.14
CA GLN A 378 -32.92 7.81 -11.68
C GLN A 378 -33.70 8.79 -12.54
N THR A 379 -33.09 9.93 -12.90
CA THR A 379 -33.70 10.94 -13.78
C THR A 379 -34.02 10.34 -15.15
N LEU A 380 -33.07 9.64 -15.78
CA LEU A 380 -33.29 8.95 -17.06
C LEU A 380 -34.37 7.87 -16.98
N THR A 381 -34.46 7.16 -15.85
CA THR A 381 -35.49 6.13 -15.63
C THR A 381 -36.88 6.75 -15.53
N LEU A 382 -37.00 7.92 -14.90
CA LEU A 382 -38.25 8.67 -14.76
C LEU A 382 -38.68 9.34 -16.09
N GLU A 383 -37.72 9.89 -16.84
CA GLU A 383 -37.97 10.54 -18.13
C GLU A 383 -38.26 9.52 -19.25
N HIS A 384 -37.75 8.30 -19.12
CA HIS A 384 -37.88 7.25 -20.13
C HIS A 384 -38.42 5.92 -19.57
N PRO A 385 -39.66 5.89 -19.02
CA PRO A 385 -40.21 4.73 -18.30
C PRO A 385 -40.46 3.49 -19.17
N ARG A 386 -40.40 3.63 -20.49
CA ARG A 386 -40.56 2.52 -21.46
C ARG A 386 -39.22 1.92 -21.92
N ARG A 387 -38.08 2.44 -21.46
CA ARG A 387 -36.75 1.99 -21.86
C ARG A 387 -36.18 1.02 -20.84
N GLY A 388 -35.51 -0.03 -21.32
CA GLY A 388 -34.91 -1.05 -20.46
C GLY A 388 -33.57 -0.59 -19.86
N ALA A 389 -33.11 -1.29 -18.82
CA ALA A 389 -31.91 -0.96 -18.06
C ALA A 389 -30.65 -0.79 -18.92
N ASN A 390 -30.48 -1.60 -19.97
CA ASN A 390 -29.33 -1.48 -20.88
C ASN A 390 -29.35 -0.17 -21.68
N TRP A 391 -30.54 0.32 -22.06
CA TRP A 391 -30.66 1.60 -22.74
C TRP A 391 -30.35 2.76 -21.78
N ILE A 392 -30.81 2.67 -20.53
CA ILE A 392 -30.50 3.66 -19.49
C ILE A 392 -28.99 3.74 -19.25
N GLU A 393 -28.30 2.59 -19.20
CA GLU A 393 -26.84 2.56 -19.00
C GLU A 393 -26.08 3.21 -20.17
N VAL A 394 -26.51 2.92 -21.41
CA VAL A 394 -25.91 3.51 -22.62
C VAL A 394 -26.18 5.01 -22.70
N GLU A 395 -27.41 5.43 -22.42
CA GLU A 395 -27.79 6.85 -22.47
C GLU A 395 -27.09 7.63 -21.35
N HIS A 396 -27.01 7.07 -20.15
CA HIS A 396 -26.26 7.62 -19.03
C HIS A 396 -24.79 7.86 -19.39
N ASN A 397 -24.11 6.83 -19.91
CA ASN A 397 -22.69 6.95 -20.30
C ASN A 397 -22.48 8.00 -21.40
N ARG A 398 -23.50 8.27 -22.23
CA ARG A 398 -23.43 9.27 -23.29
C ARG A 398 -23.62 10.69 -22.79
N THR A 399 -24.51 10.91 -21.83
CA THR A 399 -24.98 12.26 -21.46
C THR A 399 -24.55 12.72 -20.07
N PHE A 400 -23.98 11.83 -19.24
CA PHE A 400 -23.70 12.11 -17.83
C PHE A 400 -22.75 13.29 -17.61
N VAL A 401 -21.68 13.40 -18.39
CA VAL A 401 -20.67 14.47 -18.22
C VAL A 401 -21.29 15.85 -18.44
N ASP A 402 -22.07 16.01 -19.52
CA ASP A 402 -22.76 17.26 -19.84
C ASP A 402 -23.89 17.55 -18.85
N TRP A 403 -24.64 16.52 -18.46
CA TRP A 403 -25.68 16.61 -17.45
C TRP A 403 -25.12 17.10 -16.11
N LEU A 404 -24.03 16.49 -15.62
CA LEU A 404 -23.38 16.84 -14.36
C LEU A 404 -22.89 18.28 -14.37
N LYS A 405 -22.24 18.69 -15.46
CA LYS A 405 -21.75 20.07 -15.63
C LYS A 405 -22.89 21.09 -15.53
N ASN A 406 -24.02 20.82 -16.17
CA ASN A 406 -25.17 21.71 -16.16
C ASN A 406 -25.88 21.69 -14.80
N HIS A 407 -25.99 20.52 -14.17
CA HIS A 407 -26.59 20.34 -12.85
C HIS A 407 -25.84 21.15 -11.78
N VAL A 408 -24.51 20.99 -11.70
CA VAL A 408 -23.66 21.75 -10.77
C VAL A 408 -23.69 23.25 -11.06
N ALA A 409 -23.67 23.65 -12.34
CA ALA A 409 -23.77 25.06 -12.70
C ALA A 409 -25.09 25.70 -12.23
N ASN A 410 -26.20 24.97 -12.33
CA ASN A 410 -27.51 25.44 -11.89
C ASN A 410 -27.62 25.52 -10.35
N GLU A 411 -27.10 24.54 -9.61
CA GLU A 411 -27.07 24.59 -8.14
C GLU A 411 -26.23 25.76 -7.61
N LEU A 412 -25.11 26.07 -8.27
CA LEU A 412 -24.26 27.21 -7.92
C LEU A 412 -24.92 28.56 -8.21
N LEU A 413 -25.84 28.63 -9.17
CA LEU A 413 -26.63 29.83 -9.46
C LEU A 413 -27.76 30.02 -8.44
N GLN A 414 -28.46 28.96 -8.07
CA GLN A 414 -29.55 29.01 -7.06
C GLN A 414 -29.04 29.36 -5.65
N ASN A 415 -27.83 28.91 -5.29
CA ASN A 415 -27.20 29.26 -4.02
C ASN A 415 -26.72 30.72 -3.95
N LYS A 416 -26.58 31.43 -5.08
CA LYS A 416 -26.26 32.86 -5.11
C LYS A 416 -27.47 33.78 -4.93
N GLU A 417 -28.68 33.31 -5.21
CA GLU A 417 -29.92 34.08 -5.02
C GLU A 417 -30.49 33.94 -3.59
N SER A 418 -29.87 33.10 -2.76
CA SER A 418 -30.30 32.78 -1.38
C SER A 418 -29.43 33.43 -0.29
N ILE A 419 -28.59 34.41 -0.64
CA ILE A 419 -27.75 35.20 0.29
C ILE A 419 -28.16 36.67 0.26
#